data_AF-A0A820BH48-F1
#
_entry.id   AF-A0A820BH48-F1
#
_cell.length_a   1.000
_cell.length_b   1.000
_cell.length_c   1.000
_cell.angle_alpha   90.00
_cell.angle_beta   90.00
_cell.angle_gamma   90.00
#
_symmetry.space_group_name_H-M   'P 1'
#
loop_
_entity.id
_entity.type
_entity.pdbx_description
1 polymer ?
#
loop_
_entity_poly.entity_id
_entity_poly.type
_entity_poly.pdbx_seq_one_letter_code
_entity_poly.pdbx_strand_id
1 'polypeptide(L)'
;MFKFILIVLIGFSHLPKTSPCVAQWGQCGGLTYTGPTDCCAPYICKYSNDWYSQCLTDPTSINSGCSALSAQCGGIGWSGSTTCCAPYVCTYSNDWYSQCLAASITSNSISSTGIPTTTTRSTSTTTVQSTSSSSSTSSSSSSTSSSSSTVNQGCSALWAQCGGIGWSGPTTCCAPNVCQYGNAWYSQCVVSGTSSGSSVAASSTVSTATLSIDSTRQSGVTTRYWDCCKASCGWPGKASVTSPVRTCAQNGNTFVDPNTQSGCTGGTAYMCNDQQPWNVSSTLSYGFAAAHIANQGEADWCCACYSLIFTSGPVVGKELIVQVTNTGGDLGNNHFDLQMPGGGVGIFDGCSKQFPGSYTWGQTYGGVSQRSDCAGLPSVLQPGCYWRFDWFMGADNPTISFKQVSCPLVLTSITQCVRV
;
A
#
# COMPACT_ATOMS: atom_id res chain seq x y z
N MET A 1 63.25 -0.23 -47.69
CA MET A 1 61.79 -0.35 -47.96
C MET A 1 61.21 -1.40 -47.04
N PHE A 2 59.97 -1.17 -46.62
CA PHE A 2 59.22 -1.75 -45.50
C PHE A 2 59.01 -3.28 -45.48
N LYS A 3 58.58 -3.76 -44.28
CA LYS A 3 57.63 -4.87 -43.98
C LYS A 3 58.22 -6.29 -43.85
N PHE A 4 57.85 -7.17 -42.90
CA PHE A 4 56.65 -7.33 -42.05
C PHE A 4 57.02 -8.08 -40.75
N ILE A 5 56.67 -7.55 -39.57
CA ILE A 5 56.53 -8.33 -38.32
C ILE A 5 55.04 -8.62 -38.15
N LEU A 6 54.70 -9.90 -38.07
CA LEU A 6 53.35 -10.41 -37.82
C LEU A 6 53.04 -10.30 -36.33
N ILE A 7 52.28 -9.30 -35.91
CA ILE A 7 51.70 -9.20 -34.57
C ILE A 7 50.28 -9.75 -34.65
N VAL A 8 50.05 -10.90 -34.01
CA VAL A 8 48.72 -11.47 -33.77
C VAL A 8 48.04 -10.61 -32.71
N LEU A 9 47.14 -9.74 -33.15
CA LEU A 9 46.21 -9.02 -32.26
C LEU A 9 45.07 -9.98 -31.89
N ILE A 10 45.13 -10.50 -30.66
CA ILE A 10 43.97 -11.14 -30.03
C ILE A 10 43.02 -10.00 -29.67
N GLY A 11 41.96 -9.85 -30.46
CA GLY A 11 40.89 -8.91 -30.17
C GLY A 11 40.15 -9.32 -28.90
N PHE A 12 40.42 -8.63 -27.79
CA PHE A 12 39.51 -8.60 -26.66
C PHE A 12 38.27 -7.81 -27.07
N SER A 13 37.26 -8.54 -27.55
CA SER A 13 35.88 -8.07 -27.64
C SER A 13 35.47 -7.48 -26.29
N HIS A 14 35.30 -6.15 -26.26
CA HIS A 14 34.67 -5.44 -25.15
C HIS A 14 33.21 -5.91 -25.09
N LEU A 15 32.92 -6.77 -24.11
CA LEU A 15 31.56 -6.97 -23.62
C LEU A 15 31.01 -5.59 -23.19
N PRO A 16 29.79 -5.21 -23.58
CA PRO A 16 29.16 -4.02 -23.03
C PRO A 16 28.97 -4.25 -21.53
N LYS A 17 29.77 -3.56 -20.70
CA LYS A 17 29.48 -3.42 -19.27
C LYS A 17 28.17 -2.66 -19.16
N THR A 18 27.07 -3.39 -19.04
CA THR A 18 25.88 -2.88 -18.35
C THR A 18 26.34 -2.60 -16.92
N SER A 19 26.67 -1.34 -16.62
CA SER A 19 27.03 -0.96 -15.25
C SER A 19 25.80 -1.15 -14.37
N PRO A 20 25.78 -2.14 -13.46
CA PRO A 20 24.66 -2.28 -12.55
C PRO A 20 24.73 -1.15 -11.53
N CYS A 21 23.59 -0.55 -11.23
CA CYS A 21 23.50 0.39 -10.13
C CYS A 21 23.84 -0.29 -8.80
N VAL A 22 24.33 0.47 -7.83
CA VAL A 22 24.72 -0.02 -6.50
C VAL A 22 23.49 -0.10 -5.61
N ALA A 23 23.22 -1.27 -5.04
CA ALA A 23 22.12 -1.48 -4.11
C ALA A 23 22.27 -0.64 -2.83
N GLN A 24 21.18 -0.48 -2.06
CA GLN A 24 21.20 0.20 -0.77
C GLN A 24 22.35 -0.31 0.10
N TRP A 25 23.06 0.59 0.77
CA TRP A 25 24.22 0.34 1.61
C TRP A 25 25.52 -0.05 0.88
N GLY A 26 25.50 -0.18 -0.44
CA GLY A 26 26.72 -0.41 -1.22
C GLY A 26 27.62 0.83 -1.33
N GLN A 27 28.92 0.63 -1.48
CA GLN A 27 29.88 1.71 -1.75
C GLN A 27 29.65 2.25 -3.17
N CYS A 28 29.65 3.56 -3.31
CA CYS A 28 29.42 4.26 -4.58
C CYS A 28 30.43 5.38 -4.83
N GLY A 29 31.46 5.52 -4.00
CA GLY A 29 32.51 6.53 -4.16
C GLY A 29 33.64 6.42 -3.13
N GLY A 30 34.69 7.22 -3.34
CA GLY A 30 35.93 7.27 -2.54
C GLY A 30 37.17 7.44 -3.42
N LEU A 31 38.26 8.01 -2.89
CA LEU A 31 39.50 8.37 -3.62
C LEU A 31 40.14 7.24 -4.43
N THR A 32 39.89 5.97 -4.07
CA THR A 32 40.42 4.78 -4.76
C THR A 32 39.34 3.84 -5.29
N TYR A 33 38.08 4.24 -5.23
CA TYR A 33 36.95 3.44 -5.67
C TYR A 33 36.83 3.45 -7.20
N THR A 34 36.84 2.26 -7.82
CA THR A 34 36.74 2.07 -9.29
C THR A 34 35.44 1.37 -9.73
N GLY A 35 34.51 1.17 -8.79
CA GLY A 35 33.21 0.53 -9.03
C GLY A 35 32.12 1.51 -9.50
N PRO A 36 30.87 1.04 -9.68
CA PRO A 36 29.75 1.88 -10.11
C PRO A 36 29.46 2.98 -9.09
N THR A 37 29.23 4.21 -9.58
CA THR A 37 28.95 5.39 -8.74
C THR A 37 27.45 5.70 -8.63
N ASP A 38 26.65 5.09 -9.49
CA ASP A 38 25.20 5.28 -9.53
C ASP A 38 24.50 4.29 -8.61
N CYS A 39 23.70 4.80 -7.69
CA CYS A 39 22.89 3.98 -6.80
C CYS A 39 21.58 3.55 -7.47
N CYS A 40 21.08 2.36 -7.16
CA CYS A 40 19.78 1.93 -7.67
C CYS A 40 18.70 2.82 -7.08
N ALA A 41 17.77 3.30 -7.91
CA ALA A 41 16.62 4.06 -7.42
C ALA A 41 15.91 3.27 -6.30
N PRO A 42 15.56 3.90 -5.17
CA PRO A 42 15.52 5.34 -4.90
C PRO A 42 16.74 5.93 -4.15
N TYR A 43 17.89 5.28 -4.16
CA TYR A 43 19.03 5.66 -3.32
C TYR A 43 19.95 6.68 -4.00
N ILE A 44 20.66 7.49 -3.20
CA ILE A 44 21.68 8.43 -3.69
C ILE A 44 23.04 8.11 -3.09
N CYS A 45 24.11 8.42 -3.83
CA CYS A 45 25.46 8.22 -3.33
C CYS A 45 25.82 9.33 -2.34
N LYS A 46 25.75 9.03 -1.04
CA LYS A 46 26.07 9.99 0.01
C LYS A 46 27.56 9.90 0.38
N TYR A 47 28.24 11.03 0.26
CA TYR A 47 29.62 11.17 0.74
C TYR A 47 29.70 10.91 2.25
N SER A 48 30.62 10.04 2.66
CA SER A 48 30.91 9.79 4.08
C SER A 48 32.27 10.38 4.47
N ASN A 49 33.32 10.02 3.73
CA ASN A 49 34.67 10.58 3.86
C ASN A 49 35.42 10.44 2.54
N ASP A 50 36.65 10.97 2.48
CA ASP A 50 37.47 11.01 1.26
C ASP A 50 37.65 9.62 0.63
N TRP A 51 37.60 8.55 1.42
CA TRP A 51 37.83 7.18 0.98
C TRP A 51 36.55 6.37 0.77
N TYR A 52 35.39 6.90 1.17
CA TYR A 52 34.14 6.13 1.19
C TYR A 52 32.89 7.00 1.00
N SER A 53 32.05 6.62 0.04
CA SER A 53 30.68 7.12 -0.14
C SER A 53 29.73 5.93 -0.29
N GLN A 54 28.51 6.04 0.23
CA GLN A 54 27.56 4.93 0.35
C GLN A 54 26.18 5.27 -0.22
N CYS A 55 25.53 4.30 -0.87
CA CYS A 55 24.16 4.41 -1.32
C CYS A 55 23.19 4.42 -0.13
N LEU A 56 22.63 5.58 0.15
CA LEU A 56 21.70 5.79 1.26
C LEU A 56 20.39 6.38 0.73
N THR A 57 19.34 6.23 1.52
CA THR A 57 18.10 6.97 1.30
C THR A 57 18.39 8.46 1.49
N ASP A 58 17.89 9.29 0.59
CA ASP A 58 18.01 10.75 0.71
C ASP A 58 17.04 11.26 1.79
N PRO A 59 17.49 11.78 2.95
CA PRO A 59 16.62 12.42 3.91
C PRO A 59 16.21 13.84 3.49
N THR A 60 16.78 14.38 2.41
CA THR A 60 16.53 15.74 1.91
C THR A 60 15.56 15.82 0.73
N SER A 61 14.88 14.72 0.39
CA SER A 61 13.75 14.72 -0.56
C SER A 61 12.47 15.35 0.02
N ILE A 62 12.59 16.53 0.63
CA ILE A 62 11.49 17.44 0.95
C ILE A 62 11.39 18.56 -0.11
N ASN A 63 12.22 18.53 -1.18
CA ASN A 63 12.24 19.61 -2.18
C ASN A 63 12.49 19.14 -3.62
N SER A 64 11.92 18.01 -4.02
CA SER A 64 11.92 17.53 -5.42
C SER A 64 10.51 17.34 -5.95
N GLY A 65 9.65 18.36 -5.92
CA GLY A 65 8.38 18.42 -6.67
C GLY A 65 7.34 17.30 -6.42
N CYS A 66 7.67 16.27 -5.65
CA CYS A 66 6.88 15.07 -5.43
C CYS A 66 7.21 14.44 -4.06
N SER A 67 6.22 13.80 -3.45
CA SER A 67 6.28 13.07 -2.19
C SER A 67 6.62 11.60 -2.42
N ALA A 68 7.51 11.03 -1.60
CA ALA A 68 7.96 9.65 -1.68
C ALA A 68 6.87 8.64 -1.24
N LEU A 69 7.08 7.33 -1.48
CA LEU A 69 6.19 6.27 -1.01
C LEU A 69 5.91 6.41 0.50
N SER A 70 4.64 6.30 0.87
CA SER A 70 4.14 6.46 2.23
C SER A 70 4.30 7.85 2.85
N ALA A 71 4.79 8.85 2.10
CA ALA A 71 4.85 10.23 2.57
C ALA A 71 3.49 10.94 2.41
N GLN A 72 3.28 11.98 3.23
CA GLN A 72 2.10 12.83 3.11
C GLN A 72 2.13 13.60 1.78
N CYS A 73 1.00 13.62 1.09
CA CYS A 73 0.81 14.30 -0.20
C CYS A 73 -0.46 15.14 -0.23
N GLY A 74 -1.10 15.38 0.92
CA GLY A 74 -2.32 16.18 1.00
C GLY A 74 -2.90 16.22 2.41
N GLY A 75 -3.94 17.03 2.58
CA GLY A 75 -4.62 17.29 3.85
C GLY A 75 -4.77 18.78 4.15
N ILE A 76 -5.76 19.15 4.97
CA ILE A 76 -5.98 20.51 5.46
C ILE A 76 -4.72 20.97 6.20
N GLY A 77 -4.15 22.10 5.76
CA GLY A 77 -2.94 22.68 6.32
C GLY A 77 -1.62 22.08 5.79
N TRP A 78 -1.67 21.09 4.89
CA TRP A 78 -0.46 20.56 4.24
C TRP A 78 0.13 21.58 3.25
N SER A 79 1.42 21.88 3.39
CA SER A 79 2.16 22.82 2.53
C SER A 79 3.28 22.15 1.70
N GLY A 80 3.45 20.83 1.83
CA GLY A 80 4.41 20.06 1.03
C GLY A 80 3.84 19.66 -0.34
N SER A 81 4.58 18.82 -1.07
CA SER A 81 4.14 18.40 -2.41
C SER A 81 2.83 17.60 -2.36
N THR A 82 1.96 17.83 -3.36
CA THR A 82 0.72 17.07 -3.58
C THR A 82 0.83 16.01 -4.67
N THR A 83 1.96 15.97 -5.36
CA THR A 83 2.26 14.99 -6.39
C THR A 83 3.10 13.90 -5.75
N CYS A 84 2.88 12.63 -6.09
CA CYS A 84 3.74 11.56 -5.60
C CYS A 84 4.78 11.19 -6.64
N CYS A 85 5.99 10.83 -6.20
CA CYS A 85 7.05 10.44 -7.12
C CYS A 85 6.62 9.16 -7.84
N ALA A 86 6.77 9.08 -9.17
CA ALA A 86 6.39 7.89 -9.91
C ALA A 86 7.12 6.64 -9.33
N PRO A 87 6.42 5.50 -9.15
CA PRO A 87 5.10 5.12 -9.65
C PRO A 87 3.94 5.34 -8.66
N TYR A 88 4.08 6.24 -7.68
CA TYR A 88 3.11 6.40 -6.60
C TYR A 88 2.02 7.42 -6.96
N VAL A 89 0.84 7.26 -6.36
CA VAL A 89 -0.32 8.14 -6.51
C VAL A 89 -0.72 8.65 -5.13
N CYS A 90 -1.12 9.92 -5.07
CA CYS A 90 -1.58 10.51 -3.82
C CYS A 90 -2.98 10.01 -3.51
N THR A 91 -3.09 9.16 -2.48
CA THR A 91 -4.35 8.57 -2.06
C THR A 91 -4.89 9.30 -0.84
N TYR A 92 -6.12 9.79 -0.95
CA TYR A 92 -6.82 10.45 0.15
C TYR A 92 -7.04 9.46 1.30
N SER A 93 -6.68 9.85 2.52
CA SER A 93 -6.94 9.07 3.74
C SER A 93 -7.99 9.73 4.61
N ASN A 94 -7.82 11.00 4.95
CA ASN A 94 -8.80 11.82 5.66
C ASN A 94 -8.56 13.30 5.38
N ASP A 95 -9.43 14.16 5.91
CA ASP A 95 -9.40 15.61 5.66
C ASP A 95 -8.04 16.25 5.95
N TRP A 96 -7.27 15.73 6.90
CA TRP A 96 -5.98 16.28 7.33
C TRP A 96 -4.77 15.54 6.77
N TYR A 97 -4.97 14.42 6.07
CA TYR A 97 -3.88 13.54 5.63
C TYR A 97 -4.23 12.77 4.34
N SER A 98 -3.35 12.85 3.35
CA SER A 98 -3.33 12.00 2.15
C SER A 98 -1.93 11.41 1.99
N GLN A 99 -1.79 10.19 1.49
CA GLN A 99 -0.52 9.46 1.47
C GLN A 99 -0.20 8.93 0.07
N CYS A 100 1.08 8.99 -0.32
CA CYS A 100 1.55 8.37 -1.56
C CYS A 100 1.56 6.85 -1.46
N LEU A 101 0.77 6.18 -2.29
CA LEU A 101 0.69 4.72 -2.38
C LEU A 101 1.05 4.25 -3.80
N ALA A 102 1.49 3.01 -3.96
CA ALA A 102 1.79 2.45 -5.29
C ALA A 102 0.55 2.43 -6.19
N ALA A 103 0.68 2.96 -7.41
CA ALA A 103 -0.38 2.84 -8.41
C ALA A 103 -0.58 1.35 -8.76
N SER A 104 -1.83 0.91 -8.76
CA SER A 104 -2.21 -0.42 -9.27
C SER A 104 -1.96 -0.46 -10.78
N ILE A 105 -0.79 -0.95 -11.18
CA ILE A 105 -0.50 -1.31 -12.57
C ILE A 105 -1.44 -2.46 -12.97
N THR A 106 -2.48 -2.14 -13.72
CA THR A 106 -3.19 -3.12 -14.53
C THR A 106 -2.24 -3.50 -15.65
N SER A 107 -1.73 -4.74 -15.59
CA SER A 107 -0.93 -5.33 -16.65
C SER A 107 -1.74 -5.41 -17.93
N ASN A 108 -1.57 -4.44 -18.83
CA ASN A 108 -1.82 -4.65 -20.25
C ASN A 108 -0.48 -4.66 -20.98
N SER A 109 -0.35 -5.71 -21.77
CA SER A 109 0.82 -6.19 -22.51
C SER A 109 1.58 -5.13 -23.31
N ILE A 110 2.91 -5.26 -23.25
CA ILE A 110 3.89 -4.69 -24.17
C ILE A 110 3.49 -5.05 -25.61
N SER A 111 3.36 -4.04 -26.47
CA SER A 111 3.44 -4.23 -27.91
C SER A 111 4.30 -3.12 -28.53
N SER A 112 5.37 -3.54 -29.19
CA SER A 112 6.37 -2.69 -29.82
C SER A 112 5.83 -2.01 -31.07
N THR A 113 5.93 -0.69 -31.17
CA THR A 113 5.93 0.01 -32.47
C THR A 113 6.73 1.31 -32.40
N GLY A 114 7.76 1.38 -33.27
CA GLY A 114 8.20 2.56 -34.03
C GLY A 114 8.53 3.86 -33.28
N ILE A 115 9.83 4.12 -33.12
CA ILE A 115 10.41 5.45 -32.86
C ILE A 115 10.22 6.34 -34.11
N PRO A 116 9.67 7.57 -34.01
CA PRO A 116 10.01 8.63 -34.93
C PRO A 116 11.05 9.55 -34.28
N THR A 117 12.21 9.56 -34.90
CA THR A 117 13.31 10.51 -34.73
C THR A 117 12.81 11.93 -34.97
N THR A 118 13.10 12.88 -34.07
CA THR A 118 13.08 14.31 -34.43
C THR A 118 14.25 15.06 -33.80
N THR A 119 14.84 15.90 -34.65
CA THR A 119 16.17 16.45 -34.64
C THR A 119 16.33 17.68 -33.74
N THR A 120 17.57 17.86 -33.27
CA THR A 120 18.16 19.01 -32.60
C THR A 120 17.75 20.40 -33.12
N ARG A 121 17.61 21.36 -32.20
CA ARG A 121 18.08 22.74 -32.43
C ARG A 121 18.40 23.47 -31.12
N SER A 122 19.69 23.65 -30.89
CA SER A 122 20.27 24.60 -29.94
C SER A 122 19.91 26.03 -30.34
N THR A 123 19.57 26.87 -29.37
CA THR A 123 19.65 28.33 -29.54
C THR A 123 20.30 28.95 -28.31
N SER A 124 21.34 29.72 -28.60
CA SER A 124 22.31 30.34 -27.71
C SER A 124 21.87 31.73 -27.24
N THR A 125 22.36 32.09 -26.04
CA THR A 125 22.75 33.44 -25.55
C THR A 125 21.90 34.67 -25.92
N THR A 126 21.47 35.40 -24.89
CA THR A 126 21.78 36.84 -24.81
C THR A 126 21.89 37.29 -23.35
N THR A 127 23.05 37.82 -23.03
CA THR A 127 23.46 38.57 -21.83
C THR A 127 22.85 39.98 -21.86
N VAL A 128 22.32 40.47 -20.73
CA VAL A 128 22.35 41.91 -20.42
C VAL A 128 22.63 42.11 -18.93
N GLN A 129 23.59 42.99 -18.69
CA GLN A 129 24.25 43.34 -17.44
C GLN A 129 23.64 44.63 -16.85
N SER A 130 23.84 44.81 -15.54
CA SER A 130 23.73 46.05 -14.74
C SER A 130 22.30 46.39 -14.26
N THR A 131 22.04 46.84 -13.03
CA THR A 131 22.83 47.72 -12.16
C THR A 131 22.31 47.64 -10.71
N SER A 132 23.20 47.82 -9.75
CA SER A 132 22.95 47.88 -8.31
C SER A 132 22.38 49.23 -7.88
N SER A 133 21.45 49.24 -6.92
CA SER A 133 21.34 50.32 -5.92
C SER A 133 20.48 49.89 -4.72
N SER A 134 21.07 50.08 -3.55
CA SER A 134 20.63 49.85 -2.18
C SER A 134 19.69 50.94 -1.68
N SER A 135 18.73 50.60 -0.80
CA SER A 135 18.53 51.26 0.51
C SER A 135 17.30 50.74 1.26
N SER A 136 17.49 50.64 2.58
CA SER A 136 16.63 50.25 3.71
C SER A 136 15.27 50.94 3.83
N THR A 137 14.29 50.33 4.53
CA THR A 137 13.91 50.64 5.95
C THR A 137 12.64 49.88 6.36
N SER A 138 12.63 49.45 7.62
CA SER A 138 11.64 48.72 8.41
C SER A 138 10.25 49.39 8.49
N SER A 139 9.18 48.58 8.65
CA SER A 139 8.35 48.53 9.88
C SER A 139 6.98 47.89 9.64
N SER A 140 6.62 47.04 10.60
CA SER A 140 5.36 46.36 10.89
C SER A 140 4.08 47.21 10.85
N SER A 141 2.97 46.64 10.37
CA SER A 141 1.70 46.50 11.13
C SER A 141 0.62 45.74 10.37
N SER A 142 -0.16 45.03 11.17
CA SER A 142 -1.30 44.14 10.94
C SER A 142 -2.58 44.81 10.42
N SER A 143 -3.34 44.11 9.56
CA SER A 143 -4.79 43.89 9.76
C SER A 143 -5.44 43.01 8.68
N THR A 144 -6.31 42.15 9.18
CA THR A 144 -7.32 41.27 8.60
C THR A 144 -8.20 41.91 7.52
N SER A 145 -8.56 41.17 6.45
CA SER A 145 -9.94 40.80 6.09
C SER A 145 -10.10 40.35 4.64
N SER A 146 -10.90 39.30 4.52
CA SER A 146 -11.54 38.66 3.38
C SER A 146 -12.04 39.59 2.27
N SER A 147 -11.93 39.16 1.01
CA SER A 147 -13.07 38.75 0.14
C SER A 147 -12.78 38.91 -1.35
N SER A 148 -12.99 37.81 -2.10
CA SER A 148 -13.66 37.73 -3.42
C SER A 148 -13.17 38.58 -4.60
N SER A 149 -12.78 37.89 -5.69
CA SER A 149 -13.36 38.12 -7.03
C SER A 149 -12.96 37.05 -8.07
N THR A 150 -13.94 36.24 -8.47
CA THR A 150 -14.32 35.84 -9.86
C THR A 150 -13.28 35.43 -10.91
N VAL A 151 -13.36 34.17 -11.32
CA VAL A 151 -13.39 33.79 -12.75
C VAL A 151 -14.54 32.80 -12.98
N ASN A 152 -15.48 33.23 -13.81
CA ASN A 152 -16.60 32.45 -14.33
C ASN A 152 -16.05 31.41 -15.32
N GLN A 153 -16.06 30.14 -14.91
CA GLN A 153 -15.94 29.01 -15.83
C GLN A 153 -17.29 28.31 -15.83
N GLY A 154 -17.95 28.25 -17.00
CA GLY A 154 -19.35 27.86 -17.17
C GLY A 154 -19.70 26.41 -16.81
N CYS A 155 -18.84 25.70 -16.09
CA CYS A 155 -19.08 24.38 -15.56
C CYS A 155 -18.17 24.09 -14.35
N SER A 156 -18.63 23.22 -13.45
CA SER A 156 -17.90 22.78 -12.27
C SER A 156 -17.01 21.57 -12.61
N ALA A 157 -15.75 21.58 -12.17
CA ALA A 157 -14.78 20.54 -12.47
C ALA A 157 -15.13 19.18 -11.83
N LEU A 158 -14.51 18.08 -12.27
CA LEU A 158 -14.71 16.77 -11.65
C LEU A 158 -14.36 16.83 -10.15
N TRP A 159 -15.22 16.29 -9.31
CA TRP A 159 -15.22 16.34 -7.84
C TRP A 159 -15.48 17.72 -7.21
N ALA A 160 -15.75 18.76 -8.00
CA ALA A 160 -16.14 20.06 -7.47
C ALA A 160 -17.64 20.11 -7.14
N GLN A 161 -18.01 21.04 -6.24
CA GLN A 161 -19.42 21.25 -5.87
C GLN A 161 -20.20 21.78 -7.07
N CYS A 162 -21.38 21.22 -7.29
CA CYS A 162 -22.28 21.58 -8.38
C CYS A 162 -23.73 21.80 -7.90
N GLY A 163 -23.96 21.83 -6.59
CA GLY A 163 -25.28 22.09 -6.04
C GLY A 163 -25.32 22.10 -4.51
N GLY A 164 -26.47 22.49 -3.97
CA GLY A 164 -26.71 22.64 -2.53
C GLY A 164 -27.41 23.95 -2.18
N ILE A 165 -28.19 23.97 -1.11
CA ILE A 165 -28.82 25.18 -0.56
C ILE A 165 -27.73 26.21 -0.25
N GLY A 166 -27.81 27.38 -0.88
CA GLY A 166 -26.85 28.47 -0.74
C GLY A 166 -25.66 28.45 -1.71
N TRP A 167 -25.56 27.44 -2.59
CA TRP A 167 -24.51 27.39 -3.62
C TRP A 167 -24.79 28.40 -4.76
N SER A 168 -23.82 29.28 -5.03
CA SER A 168 -23.88 30.29 -6.10
C SER A 168 -22.94 30.00 -7.28
N GLY A 169 -22.20 28.89 -7.24
CA GLY A 169 -21.29 28.47 -8.31
C GLY A 169 -21.97 27.67 -9.43
N PRO A 170 -21.20 27.14 -10.40
CA PRO A 170 -21.76 26.42 -11.54
C PRO A 170 -22.57 25.20 -11.09
N THR A 171 -23.78 25.03 -11.63
CA THR A 171 -24.65 23.89 -11.32
C THR A 171 -24.54 22.74 -12.32
N THR A 172 -23.78 22.96 -13.40
CA THR A 172 -23.51 21.96 -14.43
C THR A 172 -22.05 21.54 -14.34
N CYS A 173 -21.78 20.25 -14.46
CA CYS A 173 -20.42 19.72 -14.44
C CYS A 173 -19.78 19.77 -15.83
N CYS A 174 -18.47 20.00 -15.88
CA CYS A 174 -17.75 19.99 -17.14
C CYS A 174 -17.84 18.59 -17.75
N ALA A 175 -18.24 18.50 -19.02
CA ALA A 175 -18.38 17.22 -19.72
C ALA A 175 -17.06 16.42 -19.64
N PRO A 176 -17.11 15.11 -19.36
CA PRO A 176 -18.28 14.22 -19.43
C PRO A 176 -18.99 13.99 -18.07
N ASN A 177 -18.86 14.87 -17.08
CA ASN A 177 -19.27 14.61 -15.71
C ASN A 177 -20.73 14.99 -15.42
N VAL A 178 -21.35 14.37 -14.42
CA VAL A 178 -22.72 14.68 -13.95
C VAL A 178 -22.70 15.18 -12.52
N CYS A 179 -23.62 16.09 -12.20
CA CYS A 179 -23.81 16.56 -10.83
C CYS A 179 -24.62 15.52 -10.04
N GLN A 180 -23.96 14.78 -9.15
CA GLN A 180 -24.62 13.80 -8.29
C GLN A 180 -25.05 14.47 -6.98
N TYR A 181 -26.34 14.31 -6.65
CA TYR A 181 -26.88 14.77 -5.38
C TYR A 181 -26.23 14.03 -4.20
N GLY A 182 -25.65 14.77 -3.26
CA GLY A 182 -25.14 14.24 -2.00
C GLY A 182 -26.15 14.45 -0.87
N ASN A 183 -26.42 15.70 -0.54
CA ASN A 183 -27.40 16.13 0.45
C ASN A 183 -27.94 17.53 0.14
N ALA A 184 -28.83 18.05 1.00
CA ALA A 184 -29.52 19.31 0.79
C ALA A 184 -28.57 20.52 0.62
N TRP A 185 -27.37 20.48 1.19
CA TRP A 185 -26.38 21.57 1.13
C TRP A 185 -25.21 21.27 0.19
N TYR A 186 -25.12 20.07 -0.39
CA TYR A 186 -23.96 19.66 -1.18
C TYR A 186 -24.30 18.62 -2.26
N SER A 187 -23.95 18.93 -3.51
CA SER A 187 -23.94 18.00 -4.66
C SER A 187 -22.60 18.12 -5.37
N GLN A 188 -22.08 17.02 -5.91
CA GLN A 188 -20.71 16.95 -6.43
C GLN A 188 -20.66 16.42 -7.86
N CYS A 189 -19.77 16.99 -8.67
CA CYS A 189 -19.48 16.46 -9.99
C CYS A 189 -18.77 15.12 -9.90
N VAL A 190 -19.37 14.09 -10.48
CA VAL A 190 -18.80 12.74 -10.55
C VAL A 190 -18.70 12.31 -12.00
N VAL A 191 -17.85 11.33 -12.29
CA VAL A 191 -17.76 10.75 -13.63
C VAL A 191 -19.12 10.19 -14.04
N SER A 192 -19.62 10.59 -15.22
CA SER A 192 -20.77 9.89 -15.79
C SER A 192 -20.31 8.49 -16.15
N GLY A 193 -20.68 7.50 -15.34
CA GLY A 193 -20.69 6.13 -15.80
C GLY A 193 -21.48 6.12 -17.10
N THR A 194 -20.95 5.49 -18.15
CA THR A 194 -21.63 5.29 -19.44
C THR A 194 -22.89 4.47 -19.22
N SER A 195 -23.95 5.15 -18.82
CA SER A 195 -25.33 4.72 -18.86
C SER A 195 -25.92 5.40 -20.08
N SER A 196 -25.74 4.78 -21.26
CA SER A 196 -26.50 5.16 -22.44
C SER A 196 -27.97 4.77 -22.19
N GLY A 197 -28.74 5.69 -21.63
CA GLY A 197 -30.18 5.59 -21.54
C GLY A 197 -30.81 5.97 -22.88
N SER A 198 -31.07 4.99 -23.74
CA SER A 198 -32.12 5.11 -24.75
C SER A 198 -33.45 4.74 -24.08
N SER A 199 -34.35 5.72 -24.04
CA SER A 199 -35.72 5.59 -23.55
C SER A 199 -36.52 4.64 -24.44
N VAL A 200 -36.88 3.46 -23.92
CA VAL A 200 -38.05 2.70 -24.36
C VAL A 200 -38.77 2.12 -23.14
N ALA A 201 -40.11 2.18 -23.23
CA ALA A 201 -41.06 1.98 -22.16
C ALA A 201 -40.95 0.62 -21.45
N ALA A 202 -41.39 0.64 -20.18
CA ALA A 202 -41.47 -0.49 -19.27
C ALA A 202 -42.08 -1.74 -19.91
N SER A 203 -41.36 -2.87 -19.80
CA SER A 203 -41.97 -4.19 -19.73
C SER A 203 -41.08 -5.11 -18.90
N SER A 204 -41.69 -5.69 -17.87
CA SER A 204 -41.07 -6.53 -16.86
C SER A 204 -40.60 -7.85 -17.45
N THR A 205 -39.29 -8.05 -17.58
CA THR A 205 -38.69 -9.39 -17.60
C THR A 205 -37.38 -9.37 -16.82
N VAL A 206 -37.35 -10.13 -15.74
CA VAL A 206 -36.17 -10.43 -14.93
C VAL A 206 -35.15 -11.12 -15.81
N SER A 207 -34.09 -10.41 -16.21
CA SER A 207 -32.89 -11.04 -16.75
C SER A 207 -31.96 -11.36 -15.59
N THR A 208 -31.90 -12.63 -15.23
CA THR A 208 -30.86 -13.23 -14.39
C THR A 208 -29.51 -12.92 -15.00
N ALA A 209 -28.82 -11.90 -14.46
CA ALA A 209 -27.42 -11.69 -14.72
C ALA A 209 -26.67 -12.94 -14.27
N THR A 210 -26.21 -13.73 -15.25
CA THR A 210 -25.38 -14.88 -14.98
C THR A 210 -24.03 -14.34 -14.50
N LEU A 211 -23.79 -14.41 -13.19
CA LEU A 211 -22.46 -14.25 -12.62
C LEU A 211 -21.55 -15.21 -13.38
N SER A 212 -20.54 -14.68 -14.08
CA SER A 212 -19.48 -15.49 -14.65
C SER A 212 -18.80 -16.21 -13.50
N ILE A 213 -19.12 -17.50 -13.31
CA ILE A 213 -18.54 -18.35 -12.28
C ILE A 213 -17.07 -18.50 -12.63
N ASP A 214 -16.21 -17.80 -11.89
CA ASP A 214 -14.79 -18.08 -11.88
C ASP A 214 -14.62 -19.49 -11.28
N SER A 215 -14.60 -20.50 -12.15
CA SER A 215 -14.56 -21.92 -11.78
C SER A 215 -13.29 -22.32 -11.03
N THR A 216 -12.35 -21.39 -10.86
CA THR A 216 -11.14 -21.57 -10.05
C THR A 216 -11.36 -21.23 -8.58
N ARG A 217 -12.46 -20.56 -8.22
CA ARG A 217 -12.78 -20.23 -6.83
C ARG A 217 -13.41 -21.42 -6.10
N GLN A 218 -13.03 -21.56 -4.83
CA GLN A 218 -13.56 -22.57 -3.91
C GLN A 218 -14.40 -21.88 -2.83
N SER A 219 -15.32 -22.64 -2.23
CA SER A 219 -16.06 -22.17 -1.06
C SER A 219 -15.25 -22.40 0.21
N GLY A 220 -15.33 -21.46 1.14
CA GLY A 220 -14.72 -21.54 2.45
C GLY A 220 -15.51 -20.81 3.52
N VAL A 221 -15.04 -20.94 4.75
CA VAL A 221 -15.58 -20.25 5.93
C VAL A 221 -14.48 -19.42 6.58
N THR A 222 -14.88 -18.47 7.42
CA THR A 222 -13.94 -17.66 8.17
C THR A 222 -14.22 -17.68 9.66
N THR A 223 -13.17 -17.47 10.44
CA THR A 223 -13.27 -17.01 11.82
C THR A 223 -12.39 -15.78 11.99
N ARG A 224 -12.16 -15.36 13.23
CA ARG A 224 -11.33 -14.21 13.60
C ARG A 224 -10.49 -14.58 14.81
N TYR A 225 -9.24 -14.13 14.83
CA TYR A 225 -8.36 -14.33 15.98
C TYR A 225 -7.26 -13.27 16.08
N TRP A 226 -6.69 -13.17 17.27
CA TRP A 226 -5.40 -12.56 17.54
C TRP A 226 -4.88 -13.10 18.86
N ASP A 227 -4.00 -14.09 18.80
CA ASP A 227 -3.46 -14.80 19.98
C ASP A 227 -2.06 -14.33 20.41
N CYS A 228 -1.49 -13.38 19.64
CA CYS A 228 -0.14 -12.86 19.77
C CYS A 228 0.98 -13.89 19.54
N CYS A 229 0.66 -15.14 19.24
CA CYS A 229 1.65 -16.19 19.08
C CYS A 229 2.54 -15.91 17.87
N LYS A 230 3.78 -16.39 17.94
CA LYS A 230 4.58 -16.56 16.72
C LYS A 230 3.82 -17.48 15.76
N ALA A 231 3.54 -16.97 14.58
CA ALA A 231 2.82 -17.67 13.53
C ALA A 231 3.63 -18.87 12.99
N SER A 232 2.94 -19.94 12.57
CA SER A 232 3.57 -21.20 12.16
C SER A 232 4.49 -21.04 10.94
N CYS A 233 4.12 -20.20 9.97
CA CYS A 233 4.96 -19.92 8.80
C CYS A 233 6.16 -19.02 9.12
N GLY A 234 6.30 -18.58 10.37
CA GLY A 234 7.50 -17.90 10.88
C GLY A 234 8.63 -18.84 11.30
N TRP A 235 8.45 -20.15 11.15
CA TRP A 235 9.51 -21.15 11.34
C TRP A 235 10.22 -21.44 10.01
N PRO A 236 11.56 -21.59 10.01
CA PRO A 236 12.30 -22.10 8.86
C PRO A 236 11.80 -23.47 8.37
N GLY A 237 11.89 -23.71 7.06
CA GLY A 237 11.61 -25.01 6.46
C GLY A 237 10.13 -25.38 6.32
N LYS A 238 9.20 -24.48 6.65
CA LYS A 238 7.75 -24.73 6.50
C LYS A 238 7.26 -24.70 5.05
N ALA A 239 7.90 -23.91 4.20
CA ALA A 239 7.63 -23.83 2.76
C ALA A 239 8.88 -23.34 2.01
N SER A 240 8.86 -23.47 0.69
CA SER A 240 9.84 -22.86 -0.22
C SER A 240 9.62 -21.36 -0.31
N VAL A 241 10.36 -20.58 0.47
CA VAL A 241 10.18 -19.12 0.60
C VAL A 241 11.52 -18.38 0.71
N THR A 242 11.53 -17.10 0.37
CA THR A 242 12.71 -16.20 0.49
C THR A 242 13.20 -16.09 1.93
N SER A 243 12.27 -15.95 2.86
CA SER A 243 12.48 -16.03 4.32
C SER A 243 11.15 -16.38 4.98
N PRO A 244 11.15 -17.02 6.17
CA PRO A 244 9.93 -17.24 6.94
C PRO A 244 9.21 -15.94 7.26
N VAL A 245 7.92 -16.02 7.60
CA VAL A 245 7.17 -14.86 8.10
C VAL A 245 7.91 -14.26 9.28
N ARG A 246 8.24 -12.97 9.20
CA ARG A 246 8.93 -12.30 10.30
C ARG A 246 8.09 -12.36 11.58
N THR A 247 8.78 -12.52 12.69
CA THR A 247 8.20 -12.47 14.04
C THR A 247 8.92 -11.43 14.85
N CYS A 248 8.28 -10.93 15.90
CA CYS A 248 8.75 -9.79 16.66
C CYS A 248 9.01 -10.13 18.11
N ALA A 249 9.87 -9.35 18.76
CA ALA A 249 10.02 -9.33 20.21
C ALA A 249 8.72 -8.84 20.86
N GLN A 250 8.69 -8.82 22.19
CA GLN A 250 7.51 -8.43 22.98
C GLN A 250 6.92 -7.06 22.57
N ASN A 251 7.75 -6.10 22.16
CA ASN A 251 7.30 -4.79 21.68
C ASN A 251 6.51 -4.82 20.35
N GLY A 252 6.48 -5.97 19.66
CA GLY A 252 5.78 -6.19 18.40
C GLY A 252 6.42 -5.53 17.18
N ASN A 253 7.61 -4.94 17.30
CA ASN A 253 8.28 -4.19 16.23
C ASN A 253 9.70 -4.68 15.93
N THR A 254 10.45 -5.06 16.96
CA THR A 254 11.84 -5.53 16.78
C THR A 254 11.83 -6.96 16.27
N PHE A 255 12.41 -7.20 15.10
CA PHE A 255 12.47 -8.56 14.54
C PHE A 255 13.37 -9.45 15.40
N VAL A 256 12.97 -10.70 15.51
CA VAL A 256 13.74 -11.74 16.23
C VAL A 256 14.15 -12.84 15.27
N ASP A 257 15.16 -13.62 15.67
CA ASP A 257 15.66 -14.74 14.88
C ASP A 257 14.49 -15.73 14.59
N PRO A 258 14.36 -16.24 13.36
CA PRO A 258 13.30 -17.20 13.00
C PRO A 258 13.28 -18.49 13.83
N ASN A 259 14.35 -18.84 14.55
CA ASN A 259 14.41 -19.98 15.47
C ASN A 259 14.03 -19.60 16.91
N THR A 260 13.79 -18.33 17.21
CA THR A 260 13.36 -17.86 18.53
C THR A 260 12.03 -18.53 18.89
N GLN A 261 11.97 -19.09 20.09
CA GLN A 261 10.78 -19.80 20.59
C GLN A 261 9.58 -18.85 20.72
N SER A 262 8.38 -19.36 20.42
CA SER A 262 7.12 -18.62 20.56
C SER A 262 6.84 -18.28 22.02
N GLY A 263 6.38 -17.05 22.30
CA GLY A 263 5.90 -16.62 23.61
C GLY A 263 4.76 -17.50 24.15
N CYS A 264 3.93 -18.05 23.26
CA CYS A 264 2.88 -19.00 23.63
C CYS A 264 3.42 -20.29 24.25
N THR A 265 4.65 -20.66 23.92
CA THR A 265 5.36 -21.85 24.40
C THR A 265 6.56 -21.52 25.30
N GLY A 266 6.56 -20.34 25.95
CA GLY A 266 7.59 -19.95 26.91
C GLY A 266 8.82 -19.24 26.34
N GLY A 267 8.77 -18.85 25.06
CA GLY A 267 9.81 -18.05 24.41
C GLY A 267 9.53 -16.55 24.41
N THR A 268 10.12 -15.84 23.45
CA THR A 268 10.08 -14.37 23.35
C THR A 268 9.70 -13.85 21.97
N ALA A 269 9.31 -14.74 21.04
CA ALA A 269 8.81 -14.39 19.72
C ALA A 269 7.27 -14.30 19.70
N TYR A 270 6.76 -13.24 19.11
CA TYR A 270 5.34 -12.89 19.00
C TYR A 270 5.00 -12.48 17.56
N MET A 271 3.72 -12.38 17.26
CA MET A 271 3.25 -11.75 16.03
C MET A 271 3.62 -10.25 16.01
N CYS A 272 3.99 -9.74 14.83
CA CYS A 272 4.36 -8.34 14.67
C CYS A 272 3.12 -7.43 14.61
N ASN A 273 3.24 -6.21 15.14
CA ASN A 273 2.15 -5.24 15.18
C ASN A 273 1.62 -4.91 13.79
N ASP A 274 2.46 -4.85 12.77
CA ASP A 274 2.03 -4.50 11.41
C ASP A 274 1.43 -5.66 10.62
N GLN A 275 1.32 -6.87 11.21
CA GLN A 275 0.57 -7.99 10.63
C GLN A 275 -0.94 -7.92 10.95
N GLN A 276 -1.48 -6.70 10.94
CA GLN A 276 -2.89 -6.36 11.12
C GLN A 276 -3.60 -6.17 9.77
N PRO A 277 -4.94 -6.24 9.71
CA PRO A 277 -5.71 -5.95 8.51
C PRO A 277 -5.94 -4.45 8.33
N TRP A 278 -6.12 -3.99 7.10
CA TRP A 278 -6.46 -2.61 6.77
C TRP A 278 -7.28 -2.52 5.48
N ASN A 279 -8.08 -1.47 5.35
CA ASN A 279 -8.87 -1.22 4.15
C ASN A 279 -8.12 -0.31 3.16
N VAL A 280 -8.30 -0.60 1.88
CA VAL A 280 -7.79 0.19 0.74
C VAL A 280 -8.90 1.06 0.17
N SER A 281 -10.10 0.51 0.11
CA SER A 281 -11.32 1.19 -0.33
C SER A 281 -12.51 0.71 0.48
N SER A 282 -13.72 1.15 0.14
CA SER A 282 -14.95 0.62 0.74
C SER A 282 -15.20 -0.87 0.42
N THR A 283 -14.59 -1.38 -0.66
CA THR A 283 -14.81 -2.75 -1.18
C THR A 283 -13.58 -3.66 -1.13
N LEU A 284 -12.38 -3.11 -0.92
CA LEU A 284 -11.12 -3.88 -0.87
C LEU A 284 -10.38 -3.66 0.45
N SER A 285 -9.92 -4.76 1.06
CA SER A 285 -8.96 -4.78 2.17
C SER A 285 -7.79 -5.72 1.91
N TYR A 286 -6.73 -5.50 2.66
CA TYR A 286 -5.60 -6.41 2.80
C TYR A 286 -5.48 -6.89 4.25
N GLY A 287 -4.89 -8.06 4.44
CA GLY A 287 -4.61 -8.57 5.77
C GLY A 287 -3.90 -9.91 5.74
N PHE A 288 -4.05 -10.64 6.84
CA PHE A 288 -3.34 -11.87 7.09
C PHE A 288 -4.29 -12.89 7.72
N ALA A 289 -3.98 -14.18 7.60
CA ALA A 289 -4.83 -15.23 8.14
C ALA A 289 -4.01 -16.46 8.54
N ALA A 290 -4.55 -17.23 9.48
CA ALA A 290 -4.28 -18.65 9.53
C ALA A 290 -5.16 -19.36 8.49
N ALA A 291 -4.68 -20.45 7.90
CA ALA A 291 -5.49 -21.25 6.98
C ALA A 291 -5.39 -22.75 7.27
N HIS A 292 -6.44 -23.45 6.85
CA HIS A 292 -6.46 -24.90 6.69
C HIS A 292 -7.24 -25.22 5.41
N ILE A 293 -6.53 -25.66 4.37
CA ILE A 293 -7.09 -25.82 3.02
C ILE A 293 -7.14 -27.30 2.66
N ALA A 294 -8.26 -27.74 2.09
CA ALA A 294 -8.49 -29.15 1.78
C ALA A 294 -7.38 -29.72 0.88
N ASN A 295 -6.85 -30.89 1.26
CA ASN A 295 -5.80 -31.61 0.52
C ASN A 295 -4.48 -30.84 0.32
N GLN A 296 -4.20 -29.88 1.19
CA GLN A 296 -2.96 -29.11 1.21
C GLN A 296 -2.27 -29.24 2.58
N GLY A 297 -0.99 -28.91 2.63
CA GLY A 297 -0.22 -28.76 3.87
C GLY A 297 0.43 -27.39 3.99
N GLU A 298 1.18 -27.17 5.09
CA GLU A 298 1.88 -25.90 5.33
C GLU A 298 2.82 -25.50 4.18
N ALA A 299 3.43 -26.49 3.53
CA ALA A 299 4.29 -26.27 2.38
C ALA A 299 3.55 -25.59 1.21
N ASP A 300 2.24 -25.77 1.08
CA ASP A 300 1.41 -25.22 0.01
C ASP A 300 0.90 -23.82 0.35
N TRP A 301 0.36 -23.62 1.55
CA TRP A 301 -0.28 -22.35 1.92
C TRP A 301 0.63 -21.34 2.60
N CYS A 302 1.74 -21.76 3.25
CA CYS A 302 2.56 -20.79 3.97
C CYS A 302 3.08 -19.71 3.01
N CYS A 303 2.79 -18.46 3.36
CA CYS A 303 3.09 -17.26 2.61
C CYS A 303 2.41 -17.15 1.24
N ALA A 304 1.48 -18.05 0.90
CA ALA A 304 0.60 -17.89 -0.25
C ALA A 304 -0.45 -16.82 0.05
N CYS A 305 -0.93 -16.16 -1.00
CA CYS A 305 -2.00 -15.18 -0.89
C CYS A 305 -3.28 -15.67 -1.54
N TYR A 306 -4.41 -15.25 -0.95
CA TYR A 306 -5.73 -15.63 -1.41
C TYR A 306 -6.63 -14.40 -1.49
N SER A 307 -7.38 -14.29 -2.58
CA SER A 307 -8.47 -13.34 -2.75
C SER A 307 -9.73 -13.96 -2.19
N LEU A 308 -10.25 -13.41 -1.08
CA LEU A 308 -11.47 -13.85 -0.42
C LEU A 308 -12.59 -12.87 -0.78
N ILE A 309 -13.61 -13.34 -1.50
CA ILE A 309 -14.84 -12.56 -1.70
C ILE A 309 -15.88 -13.07 -0.72
N PHE A 310 -16.41 -12.19 0.14
CA PHE A 310 -17.42 -12.60 1.12
C PHE A 310 -18.76 -12.92 0.46
N THR A 311 -19.36 -14.03 0.88
CA THR A 311 -20.63 -14.57 0.35
C THR A 311 -21.76 -14.58 1.37
N SER A 312 -21.49 -14.18 2.62
CA SER A 312 -22.54 -13.94 3.64
C SER A 312 -22.18 -12.78 4.58
N GLY A 313 -23.14 -12.39 5.43
CA GLY A 313 -22.97 -11.31 6.41
C GLY A 313 -23.06 -9.90 5.83
N PRO A 314 -22.77 -8.85 6.63
CA PRO A 314 -22.87 -7.45 6.20
C PRO A 314 -21.80 -7.05 5.17
N VAL A 315 -20.81 -7.90 4.93
CA VAL A 315 -19.65 -7.66 4.06
C VAL A 315 -19.75 -8.34 2.69
N VAL A 316 -20.91 -8.93 2.34
CA VAL A 316 -21.11 -9.62 1.05
C VAL A 316 -20.61 -8.78 -0.13
N GLY A 317 -19.86 -9.42 -1.01
CA GLY A 317 -19.31 -8.80 -2.23
C GLY A 317 -18.05 -7.97 -2.01
N LYS A 318 -17.66 -7.68 -0.76
CA LYS A 318 -16.34 -7.12 -0.47
C LYS A 318 -15.25 -8.16 -0.69
N GLU A 319 -14.07 -7.68 -1.05
CA GLU A 319 -12.88 -8.49 -1.25
C GLU A 319 -11.84 -8.21 -0.16
N LEU A 320 -11.32 -9.27 0.43
CA LEU A 320 -10.17 -9.24 1.32
C LEU A 320 -9.07 -10.11 0.70
N ILE A 321 -7.92 -9.52 0.40
CA ILE A 321 -6.74 -10.28 -0.03
C ILE A 321 -5.86 -10.52 1.18
N VAL A 322 -5.67 -11.79 1.54
CA VAL A 322 -4.86 -12.19 2.70
C VAL A 322 -3.58 -12.88 2.28
N GLN A 323 -2.51 -12.70 3.06
CA GLN A 323 -1.38 -13.62 3.06
C GLN A 323 -1.53 -14.60 4.23
N VAL A 324 -1.36 -15.89 3.95
CA VAL A 324 -1.41 -16.92 5.00
C VAL A 324 -0.08 -16.96 5.74
N THR A 325 -0.14 -16.65 7.04
CA THR A 325 1.02 -16.55 7.93
C THR A 325 1.06 -17.66 8.97
N ASN A 326 -0.07 -18.33 9.19
CA ASN A 326 -0.24 -19.33 10.23
C ASN A 326 -1.08 -20.51 9.72
N THR A 327 -1.08 -21.60 10.48
CA THR A 327 -1.94 -22.77 10.25
C THR A 327 -2.96 -22.88 11.36
N GLY A 328 -4.23 -23.04 10.99
CA GLY A 328 -5.30 -23.35 11.93
C GLY A 328 -5.57 -24.85 11.98
N GLY A 329 -4.70 -25.60 12.66
CA GLY A 329 -4.74 -27.08 12.64
C GLY A 329 -6.00 -27.69 13.29
N ASP A 330 -6.78 -26.88 14.00
CA ASP A 330 -8.07 -27.20 14.63
C ASP A 330 -9.28 -26.84 13.74
N LEU A 331 -9.04 -26.22 12.59
CA LEU A 331 -10.08 -25.71 11.72
C LEU A 331 -10.58 -26.75 10.72
N GLY A 332 -11.82 -26.56 10.27
CA GLY A 332 -12.39 -27.36 9.18
C GLY A 332 -11.62 -27.18 7.86
N ASN A 333 -11.97 -27.97 6.86
CA ASN A 333 -11.43 -27.77 5.51
C ASN A 333 -11.87 -26.42 4.94
N ASN A 334 -10.97 -25.75 4.22
CA ASN A 334 -11.18 -24.46 3.56
C ASN A 334 -11.59 -23.36 4.53
N HIS A 335 -10.87 -23.28 5.65
CA HIS A 335 -11.11 -22.31 6.71
C HIS A 335 -9.98 -21.28 6.75
N PHE A 336 -10.36 -20.01 6.80
CA PHE A 336 -9.44 -18.88 7.00
C PHE A 336 -9.75 -18.19 8.33
N ASP A 337 -8.84 -18.29 9.30
CA ASP A 337 -8.94 -17.57 10.56
C ASP A 337 -8.27 -16.21 10.41
N LEU A 338 -9.09 -15.16 10.30
CA LEU A 338 -8.60 -13.84 9.91
C LEU A 338 -7.89 -13.16 11.09
N GLN A 339 -6.65 -12.72 10.88
CA GLN A 339 -5.89 -11.98 11.90
C GLN A 339 -6.51 -10.61 12.09
N MET A 340 -7.14 -10.38 13.23
CA MET A 340 -7.67 -9.07 13.62
C MET A 340 -7.58 -8.90 15.14
N PRO A 341 -6.85 -7.89 15.66
CA PRO A 341 -6.76 -7.66 17.09
C PRO A 341 -8.11 -7.54 17.76
N GLY A 342 -8.24 -8.21 18.91
CA GLY A 342 -9.52 -8.31 19.61
C GLY A 342 -10.48 -9.32 18.96
N GLY A 343 -10.03 -10.17 18.02
CA GLY A 343 -10.79 -11.30 17.48
C GLY A 343 -10.96 -12.48 18.45
N GLY A 344 -10.23 -12.47 19.57
CA GLY A 344 -10.16 -13.57 20.52
C GLY A 344 -8.84 -14.33 20.37
N VAL A 345 -8.30 -14.82 21.48
CA VAL A 345 -7.02 -15.55 21.48
C VAL A 345 -7.20 -17.04 21.14
N GLY A 346 -8.41 -17.57 21.30
CA GLY A 346 -8.68 -18.98 21.05
C GLY A 346 -7.95 -19.90 22.03
N ILE A 347 -7.34 -20.97 21.50
CA ILE A 347 -6.70 -22.04 22.29
C ILE A 347 -5.45 -21.54 23.02
N PHE A 348 -4.68 -20.63 22.41
CA PHE A 348 -3.41 -20.15 22.93
C PHE A 348 -3.54 -18.71 23.39
N ASP A 349 -2.95 -18.38 24.53
CA ASP A 349 -2.87 -16.99 25.00
C ASP A 349 -1.41 -16.55 25.10
N GLY A 350 -0.89 -16.01 24.00
CA GLY A 350 0.37 -15.28 23.99
C GLY A 350 0.22 -13.83 24.41
N CYS A 351 -0.99 -13.28 24.34
CA CYS A 351 -1.24 -11.87 24.53
C CYS A 351 -1.10 -11.44 25.99
N SER A 352 -1.53 -12.27 26.95
CA SER A 352 -1.28 -12.00 28.38
C SER A 352 0.20 -11.94 28.73
N LYS A 353 1.05 -12.66 27.98
CA LYS A 353 2.51 -12.62 28.11
C LYS A 353 3.12 -11.44 27.37
N GLN A 354 2.62 -11.13 26.16
CA GLN A 354 3.16 -10.03 25.36
C GLN A 354 2.86 -8.67 25.99
N PHE A 355 1.64 -8.50 26.54
CA PHE A 355 1.15 -7.25 27.11
C PHE A 355 0.75 -7.47 28.59
N PRO A 356 1.74 -7.59 29.50
CA PRO A 356 1.47 -7.85 30.91
C PRO A 356 0.62 -6.72 31.52
N GLY A 357 -0.33 -7.10 32.38
CA GLY A 357 -1.16 -6.15 33.12
C GLY A 357 -2.22 -5.39 32.30
N SER A 358 -2.46 -5.75 31.03
CA SER A 358 -3.44 -5.10 30.15
C SER A 358 -4.43 -6.07 29.50
N TYR A 359 -4.52 -7.31 29.99
CA TYR A 359 -5.18 -8.41 29.28
C TYR A 359 -6.63 -8.64 29.75
N THR A 360 -7.55 -7.86 29.19
CA THR A 360 -9.01 -8.05 29.28
C THR A 360 -9.67 -7.54 28.00
N TRP A 361 -9.39 -8.16 26.85
CA TRP A 361 -9.83 -7.69 25.53
C TRP A 361 -11.11 -8.36 25.02
N GLY A 362 -11.90 -8.96 25.91
CA GLY A 362 -13.15 -9.64 25.56
C GLY A 362 -13.08 -11.16 25.75
N GLN A 363 -13.94 -11.88 25.02
CA GLN A 363 -14.10 -13.33 25.16
C GLN A 363 -12.92 -14.09 24.55
N THR A 364 -12.58 -15.26 25.12
CA THR A 364 -11.52 -16.13 24.58
C THR A 364 -11.73 -16.42 23.10
N TYR A 365 -12.97 -16.73 22.70
CA TYR A 365 -13.38 -16.91 21.31
C TYR A 365 -14.29 -15.76 20.90
N GLY A 366 -13.96 -15.08 19.81
CA GLY A 366 -14.71 -13.93 19.30
C GLY A 366 -14.28 -12.57 19.86
N GLY A 367 -13.54 -12.54 20.98
CA GLY A 367 -12.86 -11.36 21.51
C GLY A 367 -13.80 -10.22 21.93
N VAL A 368 -13.46 -8.99 21.55
CA VAL A 368 -14.30 -7.80 21.82
C VAL A 368 -15.67 -7.93 21.15
N SER A 369 -16.72 -7.35 21.74
CA SER A 369 -18.08 -7.47 21.22
C SER A 369 -18.55 -6.24 20.45
N GLN A 370 -17.92 -5.08 20.68
CA GLN A 370 -18.31 -3.82 20.05
C GLN A 370 -17.10 -2.91 19.77
N ARG A 371 -17.29 -1.97 18.83
CA ARG A 371 -16.24 -1.04 18.38
C ARG A 371 -15.57 -0.26 19.54
N SER A 372 -16.34 0.16 20.53
CA SER A 372 -15.84 0.93 21.68
C SER A 372 -14.87 0.15 22.57
N ASP A 373 -14.96 -1.19 22.57
CA ASP A 373 -14.05 -2.03 23.35
C ASP A 373 -12.62 -2.00 22.81
N CYS A 374 -12.43 -1.60 21.54
CA CYS A 374 -11.11 -1.43 20.95
C CYS A 374 -10.24 -0.42 21.71
N ALA A 375 -10.84 0.53 22.44
CA ALA A 375 -10.09 1.46 23.29
C ALA A 375 -9.37 0.76 24.46
N GLY A 376 -9.81 -0.45 24.85
CA GLY A 376 -9.18 -1.27 25.88
C GLY A 376 -7.98 -2.09 25.38
N LEU A 377 -7.73 -2.15 24.08
CA LEU A 377 -6.55 -2.82 23.53
C LEU A 377 -5.33 -1.88 23.57
N PRO A 378 -4.09 -2.42 23.56
CA PRO A 378 -2.88 -1.64 23.35
C PRO A 378 -3.00 -0.75 22.12
N SER A 379 -2.58 0.50 22.23
CA SER A 379 -2.74 1.51 21.16
C SER A 379 -2.24 1.04 19.79
N VAL A 380 -1.16 0.26 19.77
CA VAL A 380 -0.57 -0.32 18.55
C VAL A 380 -1.47 -1.33 17.84
N LEU A 381 -2.42 -1.95 18.55
CA LEU A 381 -3.36 -2.95 18.04
C LEU A 381 -4.77 -2.39 17.76
N GLN A 382 -5.04 -1.16 18.19
CA GLN A 382 -6.35 -0.54 18.00
C GLN A 382 -6.75 -0.38 16.52
N PRO A 383 -5.84 -0.03 15.58
CA PRO A 383 -6.22 0.12 14.18
C PRO A 383 -6.87 -1.13 13.58
N GLY A 384 -6.27 -2.30 13.77
CA GLY A 384 -6.82 -3.57 13.29
C GLY A 384 -8.11 -3.97 14.02
N CYS A 385 -8.25 -3.59 15.30
CA CYS A 385 -9.51 -3.76 16.03
C CYS A 385 -10.62 -2.88 15.45
N TYR A 386 -10.35 -1.60 15.17
CA TYR A 386 -11.35 -0.71 14.56
C TYR A 386 -11.72 -1.17 13.16
N TRP A 387 -10.77 -1.67 12.36
CA TRP A 387 -11.04 -2.26 11.05
C TRP A 387 -12.13 -3.35 11.10
N ARG A 388 -12.15 -4.18 12.16
CA ARG A 388 -13.16 -5.23 12.36
C ARG A 388 -14.59 -4.66 12.39
N PHE A 389 -14.78 -3.49 12.98
CA PHE A 389 -16.11 -2.89 13.13
C PHE A 389 -16.43 -1.87 12.05
N ASP A 390 -15.41 -1.27 11.43
CA ASP A 390 -15.57 -0.22 10.42
C ASP A 390 -15.74 -0.83 9.02
N TRP A 391 -14.66 -1.40 8.47
CA TRP A 391 -14.70 -1.94 7.11
C TRP A 391 -15.37 -3.31 7.06
N PHE A 392 -15.07 -4.15 8.06
CA PHE A 392 -15.59 -5.51 8.19
C PHE A 392 -16.94 -5.56 8.89
N MET A 393 -17.46 -4.40 9.33
CA MET A 393 -18.84 -4.21 9.79
C MET A 393 -19.28 -5.16 10.92
N GLY A 394 -18.33 -5.63 11.74
CA GLY A 394 -18.59 -6.58 12.81
C GLY A 394 -19.12 -7.94 12.33
N ALA A 395 -18.86 -8.33 11.08
CA ALA A 395 -19.34 -9.59 10.52
C ALA A 395 -18.91 -10.79 11.38
N ASP A 396 -19.86 -11.67 11.67
CA ASP A 396 -19.61 -12.88 12.45
C ASP A 396 -19.43 -14.07 11.52
N ASN A 397 -18.17 -14.48 11.36
CA ASN A 397 -17.75 -15.67 10.61
C ASN A 397 -18.39 -15.78 9.20
N PRO A 398 -18.28 -14.74 8.35
CA PRO A 398 -18.87 -14.77 7.02
C PRO A 398 -18.28 -15.89 6.17
N THR A 399 -19.12 -16.49 5.33
CA THR A 399 -18.67 -17.44 4.31
C THR A 399 -17.97 -16.68 3.18
N ILE A 400 -17.11 -17.39 2.45
CA ILE A 400 -16.29 -16.80 1.38
C ILE A 400 -16.26 -17.69 0.14
N SER A 401 -16.00 -17.04 -0.99
CA SER A 401 -15.50 -17.66 -2.21
C SER A 401 -14.06 -17.21 -2.41
N PHE A 402 -13.11 -18.13 -2.38
CA PHE A 402 -11.68 -17.81 -2.39
C PHE A 402 -10.93 -18.44 -3.56
N LYS A 403 -9.84 -17.80 -3.97
CA LYS A 403 -8.83 -18.38 -4.87
C LYS A 403 -7.44 -17.91 -4.49
N GLN A 404 -6.45 -18.72 -4.79
CA GLN A 404 -5.05 -18.32 -4.66
C GLN A 404 -4.71 -17.25 -5.71
N VAL A 405 -3.92 -16.26 -5.31
CA VAL A 405 -3.45 -15.15 -6.15
C VAL A 405 -1.97 -14.88 -5.90
N SER A 406 -1.32 -14.19 -6.83
CA SER A 406 0.01 -13.63 -6.58
C SER A 406 -0.04 -12.66 -5.41
N CYS A 407 0.92 -12.77 -4.49
CA CYS A 407 0.96 -11.89 -3.34
C CYS A 407 1.26 -10.44 -3.74
N PRO A 408 0.39 -9.48 -3.37
CA PRO A 408 0.71 -8.06 -3.45
C PRO A 408 1.94 -7.70 -2.62
N LEU A 409 2.80 -6.81 -3.16
CA LEU A 409 3.99 -6.33 -2.45
C LEU A 409 3.67 -5.72 -1.09
N VAL A 410 2.49 -5.12 -0.92
CA VAL A 410 2.06 -4.49 0.33
C VAL A 410 1.94 -5.49 1.49
N LEU A 411 1.69 -6.77 1.19
CA LEU A 411 1.63 -7.85 2.18
C LEU A 411 3.02 -8.44 2.41
N THR A 412 3.76 -8.73 1.33
CA THR A 412 5.06 -9.39 1.43
C THR A 412 6.16 -8.46 1.96
N SER A 413 6.04 -7.14 1.81
CA SER A 413 6.94 -6.17 2.46
C SER A 413 6.76 -6.13 3.97
N ILE A 414 5.58 -6.52 4.47
CA ILE A 414 5.32 -6.67 5.90
C ILE A 414 5.91 -8.02 6.34
N THR A 415 5.48 -9.14 5.78
CA THR A 415 5.94 -10.44 6.30
C THR A 415 7.38 -10.79 5.95
N GLN A 416 7.95 -10.16 4.93
CA GLN A 416 9.20 -10.53 4.27
C GLN A 416 9.18 -11.96 3.69
N CYS A 417 8.00 -12.58 3.59
CA CYS A 417 7.86 -13.94 3.11
C CYS A 417 7.28 -13.97 1.71
N VAL A 418 8.06 -14.43 0.74
CA VAL A 418 7.64 -14.61 -0.66
C VAL A 418 7.92 -16.05 -1.05
N ARG A 419 6.95 -16.74 -1.65
CA ARG A 419 7.12 -18.10 -2.15
C ARG A 419 8.04 -18.12 -3.39
N VAL A 420 8.95 -19.08 -3.46
CA VAL A 420 9.93 -19.24 -4.56
C VAL A 420 9.73 -20.50 -5.37
#